data_AF-A0A060BWW2-F1
#
_entry.id   AF-A0A060BWW2-F1
#
_cell.length_a   1.000
_cell.length_b   1.000
_cell.length_c   1.000
_cell.angle_alpha   90.00
_cell.angle_beta   90.00
_cell.angle_gamma   90.00
#
_symmetry.space_group_name_H-M   'P 1'
#
loop_
_entity.id
_entity.type
_entity.pdbx_description
1 polymer ?
#
loop_
_entity_poly.entity_id
_entity_poly.type
_entity_poly.pdbx_seq_one_letter_code
_entity_poly.pdbx_strand_id
1 'polypeptide(L)'
;HMVGDVPDNDAVLLESHFREQMKFLKDKGFHPISLQQLYEYMAHGKPVPVRPVVLTFDDGYPDTYSIVMPVMKDMDLNAPCLFLRMMRIKGLGLPGLRSKK
;
A
#
# COMPACT_ATOMS: atom_id res chain seq x y z
N HIS A 1 1.05 -7.35 -4.41
CA HIS A 1 2.35 -7.52 -5.08
C HIS A 1 3.43 -7.69 -4.03
N MET A 2 4.40 -8.58 -4.25
CA MET A 2 5.49 -8.83 -3.32
C MET A 2 6.73 -8.05 -3.77
N VAL A 3 7.47 -7.48 -2.83
CA VAL A 3 8.82 -6.97 -3.06
C VAL A 3 9.82 -8.03 -2.60
N GLY A 4 10.72 -8.48 -3.48
CA GLY A 4 11.66 -9.54 -3.16
C GLY A 4 12.39 -10.11 -4.37
N ASP A 5 13.14 -11.17 -4.15
CA ASP A 5 13.90 -11.87 -5.19
C ASP A 5 13.33 -13.27 -5.39
N VAL A 6 12.29 -13.36 -6.23
CA VAL A 6 11.67 -14.62 -6.64
C VAL A 6 11.83 -14.71 -8.16
N PRO A 7 12.74 -15.56 -8.65
CA PRO A 7 12.97 -15.75 -10.08
C PRO A 7 11.68 -16.15 -10.81
N ASP A 8 11.57 -15.74 -12.08
CA ASP A 8 10.49 -16.10 -12.99
C ASP A 8 9.06 -15.77 -12.50
N ASN A 9 8.92 -14.70 -11.70
CA ASN A 9 7.62 -14.21 -11.24
C ASN A 9 7.41 -12.72 -11.55
N ASP A 10 6.63 -12.43 -12.60
CA ASP A 10 6.31 -11.07 -13.03
C ASP A 10 5.51 -10.26 -11.99
N ALA A 11 4.91 -10.91 -11.00
CA ALA A 11 4.18 -10.25 -9.91
C ALA A 11 5.08 -9.83 -8.73
N VAL A 12 6.39 -10.13 -8.81
CA VAL A 12 7.38 -9.80 -7.78
C VAL A 12 8.26 -8.65 -8.27
N LEU A 13 8.33 -7.58 -7.48
CA LEU A 13 9.16 -6.43 -7.73
C LEU A 13 10.49 -6.59 -6.99
N LEU A 14 11.62 -6.53 -7.70
CA LEU A 14 12.93 -6.51 -7.06
C LEU A 14 13.06 -5.29 -6.12
N GLU A 15 13.73 -5.47 -4.98
CA GLU A 15 13.97 -4.37 -4.03
C GLU A 15 14.72 -3.19 -4.69
N SER A 16 15.67 -3.48 -5.58
CA SER A 16 16.41 -2.45 -6.34
C SER A 16 15.48 -1.57 -7.17
N HIS A 17 14.54 -2.18 -7.91
CA HIS A 17 13.55 -1.44 -8.70
C HIS A 17 12.60 -0.65 -7.81
N PHE A 18 12.19 -1.20 -6.66
CA PHE A 18 11.39 -0.45 -5.69
C PHE A 18 12.13 0.80 -5.19
N ARG A 19 13.42 0.68 -4.83
CA ARG A 19 14.26 1.81 -4.43
C ARG A 19 14.40 2.85 -5.54
N GLU A 20 14.55 2.44 -6.78
CA GLU A 20 14.60 3.35 -7.93
C GLU A 20 13.29 4.13 -8.11
N GLN A 21 12.14 3.46 -7.97
CA GLN A 21 10.84 4.13 -8.03
C GLN A 21 10.67 5.15 -6.90
N MET A 22 11.06 4.82 -5.67
CA MET A 22 10.98 5.75 -4.54
C MET A 22 11.94 6.94 -4.69
N LYS A 23 13.16 6.70 -5.20
CA LYS A 23 14.10 7.76 -5.55
C LYS A 23 13.52 8.69 -6.63
N PHE A 24 12.89 8.14 -7.66
CA PHE A 24 12.24 8.95 -8.69
C PHE A 24 11.15 9.85 -8.10
N LEU A 25 10.30 9.33 -7.21
CA LEU A 25 9.25 10.12 -6.57
C LEU A 25 9.86 11.28 -5.77
N LYS A 26 10.90 11.01 -4.99
CA LYS A 26 11.63 12.02 -4.21
C LYS A 26 12.27 13.08 -5.12
N ASP A 27 13.03 12.67 -6.13
CA ASP A 27 13.73 13.57 -7.06
C ASP A 27 12.76 14.44 -7.88
N LYS A 28 11.54 13.97 -8.13
CA LYS A 28 10.49 14.70 -8.83
C LYS A 28 9.57 15.48 -7.90
N GLY A 29 9.90 15.58 -6.62
CA GLY A 29 9.16 16.37 -5.63
C GLY A 29 7.73 15.89 -5.39
N PHE A 30 7.48 14.59 -5.51
CA PHE A 30 6.22 14.00 -5.07
C PHE A 30 6.21 13.87 -3.55
N HIS A 31 5.04 14.10 -2.96
CA HIS A 31 4.86 14.05 -1.51
C HIS A 31 3.86 12.94 -1.17
N PRO A 32 4.35 11.83 -0.59
CA PRO A 32 3.47 10.79 -0.09
C PRO A 32 2.49 11.34 0.96
N ILE A 33 1.21 11.06 0.78
CA ILE A 33 0.14 11.39 1.74
C ILE A 33 -0.56 10.11 2.21
N SER A 34 -1.08 10.17 3.44
CA SER A 34 -1.94 9.12 3.98
C SER A 34 -3.30 9.08 3.28
N LEU A 35 -3.98 7.93 3.37
CA LEU A 35 -5.39 7.85 2.98
C LEU A 35 -6.29 8.79 3.77
N GLN A 36 -5.99 9.05 5.04
CA GLN A 36 -6.74 10.01 5.84
C GLN A 36 -6.62 11.42 5.25
N GLN A 37 -5.42 11.84 4.85
CA GLN A 37 -5.21 13.12 4.18
C GLN A 37 -5.89 13.17 2.81
N LEU A 38 -5.87 12.07 2.05
CA LEU A 38 -6.63 11.98 0.79
C LEU A 38 -8.13 12.14 1.04
N TYR A 39 -8.68 11.45 2.04
CA TYR A 39 -10.08 11.56 2.43
C TYR A 39 -10.43 13.00 2.84
N GLU A 40 -9.62 13.63 3.69
CA GLU A 40 -9.85 15.01 4.14
C GLU A 40 -9.77 16.03 3.00
N TYR A 41 -8.87 15.82 2.03
CA TYR A 41 -8.82 16.60 0.80
C TYR A 41 -10.11 16.44 -0.02
N MET A 42 -10.55 15.20 -0.25
CA MET A 42 -11.73 14.92 -1.08
C MET A 42 -13.05 15.32 -0.44
N ALA A 43 -13.22 15.06 0.86
CA ALA A 43 -14.47 15.25 1.57
C ALA A 43 -14.62 16.67 2.15
N HIS A 44 -13.50 17.31 2.51
CA HIS A 44 -13.51 18.57 3.25
C HIS A 44 -12.67 19.68 2.60
N GLY A 45 -12.03 19.42 1.45
CA GLY A 45 -11.20 20.40 0.77
C GLY A 45 -9.96 20.81 1.56
N LYS A 46 -9.49 19.99 2.52
CA LYS A 46 -8.29 20.31 3.28
C LYS A 46 -7.06 20.31 2.36
N PRO A 47 -6.12 21.26 2.52
CA PRO A 47 -4.96 21.34 1.65
C PRO A 47 -4.04 20.12 1.80
N VAL A 48 -3.44 19.73 0.69
CA VAL A 48 -2.40 18.69 0.60
C VAL A 48 -1.12 19.30 0.00
N PRO A 49 0.06 18.69 0.22
CA PRO A 49 1.29 19.16 -0.41
C PRO A 49 1.19 19.17 -1.94
N VAL A 50 2.09 19.92 -2.58
CA VAL A 50 2.19 19.92 -4.04
C VAL A 50 2.57 18.53 -4.54
N ARG A 51 1.96 18.06 -5.64
CA ARG A 51 2.18 16.72 -6.21
C ARG A 51 1.97 15.59 -5.17
N PRO A 52 0.78 15.49 -4.55
CA PRO A 52 0.50 14.44 -3.59
C PRO A 52 0.46 13.08 -4.29
N VAL A 53 0.99 12.05 -3.64
CA VAL A 53 0.89 10.66 -4.11
C VAL A 53 0.44 9.77 -2.97
N VAL A 54 -0.41 8.79 -3.26
CA VAL A 54 -0.75 7.73 -2.30
C VAL A 54 -0.02 6.47 -2.73
N LEU A 55 0.68 5.85 -1.78
CA LEU A 55 1.38 4.59 -1.99
C LEU A 55 0.57 3.47 -1.33
N THR A 56 0.12 2.52 -2.15
CA THR A 56 -0.66 1.37 -1.70
C THR A 56 0.15 0.09 -1.86
N PHE A 57 0.13 -0.74 -0.82
CA PHE A 57 0.75 -2.06 -0.84
C PHE A 57 -0.34 -3.10 -0.57
N ASP A 58 -0.76 -3.75 -1.64
CA ASP A 58 -1.86 -4.71 -1.64
C ASP A 58 -1.36 -6.12 -1.28
N ASP A 59 -2.29 -7.00 -0.90
CA ASP A 59 -2.09 -8.40 -0.50
C ASP A 59 -1.49 -8.64 0.90
N GLY A 60 -0.83 -7.63 1.48
CA GLY A 60 -0.35 -7.68 2.87
C GLY A 60 0.74 -8.72 3.10
N TYR A 61 1.63 -8.91 2.13
CA TYR A 61 2.75 -9.81 2.27
C TYR A 61 3.77 -9.32 3.33
N PRO A 62 4.51 -10.22 3.99
CA PRO A 62 5.47 -9.86 5.04
C PRO A 62 6.59 -8.91 4.58
N ASP A 63 6.98 -8.96 3.30
CA ASP A 63 7.99 -8.08 2.71
C ASP A 63 7.63 -6.60 2.79
N THR A 64 6.33 -6.29 2.84
CA THR A 64 5.93 -4.89 3.01
C THR A 64 6.39 -4.37 4.38
N TYR A 65 6.45 -5.21 5.42
CA TYR A 65 7.02 -4.82 6.71
C TYR A 65 8.56 -4.93 6.73
N SER A 66 9.13 -5.99 6.16
CA SER A 66 10.57 -6.24 6.28
C SER A 66 11.44 -5.50 5.27
N ILE A 67 10.90 -5.04 4.15
CA ILE A 67 11.64 -4.37 3.05
C ILE A 67 11.09 -2.97 2.81
N VAL A 68 9.79 -2.85 2.49
CA VAL A 68 9.18 -1.57 2.09
C VAL A 68 9.28 -0.53 3.21
N MET A 69 8.86 -0.87 4.43
CA MET A 69 8.87 0.08 5.55
C MET A 69 10.28 0.62 5.87
N PRO A 70 11.36 -0.20 5.96
CA PRO A 70 12.73 0.30 6.08
C PRO A 70 13.16 1.20 4.93
N VAL A 71 12.91 0.82 3.68
CA VAL A 71 13.28 1.63 2.49
C VAL A 71 12.61 2.99 2.52
N MET A 72 11.31 3.03 2.83
CA MET A 72 10.54 4.27 2.93
C MET A 72 11.09 5.19 4.02
N LYS A 73 11.47 4.62 5.16
CA LYS A 73 12.08 5.34 6.28
C LYS A 73 13.46 5.91 5.92
N ASP A 74 14.31 5.13 5.27
CA ASP A 74 15.64 5.56 4.82
C ASP A 74 15.57 6.73 3.83
N MET A 75 14.49 6.79 3.05
CA MET A 75 14.26 7.84 2.06
C MET A 75 13.51 9.06 2.59
N ASP A 76 13.16 9.08 3.89
CA ASP A 76 12.36 10.12 4.54
C ASP A 76 10.97 10.32 3.88
N LEU A 77 10.43 9.23 3.32
CA LEU A 77 9.07 9.19 2.76
C LEU A 77 8.12 8.68 3.84
N ASN A 78 7.95 9.46 4.92
CA ASN A 78 7.08 9.11 6.05
C ASN A 78 5.59 9.24 5.70
N ALA A 79 5.08 8.38 4.81
CA ALA A 79 3.64 8.21 4.63
C ALA A 79 3.13 6.98 5.40
N PRO A 80 1.99 7.09 6.09
CA PRO A 80 1.23 5.92 6.51
C PRO A 80 0.78 5.15 5.26
N CYS A 81 1.51 4.10 4.92
CA CYS A 81 1.07 3.12 3.93
C CYS A 81 -0.23 2.47 4.39
N LEU A 82 -1.20 2.43 3.49
CA LEU A 82 -2.34 1.55 3.66
C LEU A 82 -1.92 0.12 3.34
N PHE A 83 -2.14 -0.77 4.32
CA PHE A 83 -2.12 -2.21 4.13
C PHE A 83 -3.57 -2.70 4.09
N LEU A 84 -4.09 -3.02 2.90
CA LEU A 84 -5.40 -3.66 2.79
C LEU A 84 -5.23 -5.19 2.91
N ARG A 85 -5.56 -5.75 4.07
CA ARG A 85 -6.07 -7.14 4.14
C ARG A 85 -7.59 -7.08 4.07
N MET A 86 -8.17 -7.33 2.89
CA MET A 86 -9.53 -7.86 2.81
C MET A 86 -9.43 -9.36 2.56
N MET A 87 -9.21 -10.15 3.62
CA MET A 87 -9.36 -11.60 3.49
C MET A 87 -10.84 -11.91 3.28
N ARG A 88 -11.17 -12.53 2.13
CA ARG A 88 -12.43 -13.24 2.02
C ARG A 88 -12.45 -14.31 3.10
N ILE A 89 -13.35 -14.19 4.07
CA ILE A 89 -13.64 -15.27 5.00
C ILE A 89 -14.18 -16.44 4.16
N LYS A 90 -13.35 -17.46 3.92
CA LYS A 90 -13.87 -18.80 3.63
C LYS A 90 -14.31 -19.38 4.97
N GLY A 91 -15.63 -19.50 5.15
CA GLY A 91 -16.20 -20.19 6.31
C GLY A 91 -16.66 -19.29 7.45
N LEU A 92 -17.59 -18.38 7.18
CA LEU A 92 -18.66 -18.13 8.15
C LEU A 92 -19.95 -18.60 7.46
N GLY A 93 -20.26 -19.87 7.66
CA GLY A 93 -21.64 -20.31 7.49
C GLY A 93 -22.46 -19.51 8.47
N LEU A 94 -23.28 -18.59 7.98
CA LEU A 94 -24.30 -17.94 8.79
C LEU A 94 -25.18 -19.06 9.37
N PRO A 95 -25.22 -19.27 10.70
CA PRO A 95 -26.17 -20.19 11.27
C PRO A 95 -27.54 -19.55 11.12
N GLY A 96 -28.39 -20.16 10.30
CA GLY A 96 -29.81 -19.87 10.30
C GLY A 96 -30.28 -18.90 9.23
N LEU A 97 -30.37 -19.37 7.99
CA LEU A 97 -31.58 -19.17 7.21
C LEU A 97 -31.98 -20.51 6.58
N ARG A 98 -32.84 -21.24 7.29
CA ARG A 98 -33.70 -22.26 6.66
C ARG A 98 -34.58 -21.53 5.65
N SER A 99 -34.43 -21.81 4.36
CA SER A 99 -35.58 -21.66 3.46
C SER A 99 -36.46 -22.88 3.65
N LYS A 100 -37.74 -22.63 3.93
CA LYS A 100 -38.78 -23.65 4.03
C LYS A 100 -38.91 -24.38 2.68
N LYS A 101 -39.34 -25.65 2.76
CA LYS A 101 -39.73 -26.48 1.61
C LYS A 101 -40.72 -25.76 0.71
#